data_AF-X1RPG4-F1
#
_entry.id   AF-X1RPG4-F1
#
_cell.length_a   1.000
_cell.length_b   1.000
_cell.length_c   1.000
_cell.angle_alpha   90.00
_cell.angle_beta   90.00
_cell.angle_gamma   90.00
#
_symmetry.space_group_name_H-M   'P 1'
#
loop_
_entity.id
_entity.type
_entity.pdbx_description
1 polymer ?
#
loop_
_entity_poly.entity_id
_entity_poly.type
_entity_poly.pdbx_seq_one_letter_code
_entity_poly.pdbx_strand_id
1 'polypeptide(L)' 'KGVKDTIAEGYGRRKYKQEYIRYLTFAKASCDETHNHLDMLIRTYPEVKEFPELLESYITLGKKINNYLQYVEKNWNK' A
#
# COMPACT_ATOMS: atom_id res chain seq x y z
N LYS A 1 -3.65 -2.34 -12.26
CA LYS A 1 -3.45 -1.03 -11.59
C LYS A 1 -2.72 -1.32 -10.29
N GLY A 2 -1.52 -0.75 -10.07
CA GLY A 2 -0.71 -1.08 -8.88
C GLY A 2 -0.92 -0.10 -7.73
N VAL A 3 -0.29 -0.37 -6.57
CA VAL A 3 -0.34 0.48 -5.36
C VAL A 3 -0.12 1.97 -5.69
N LYS A 4 0.94 2.29 -6.46
CA LYS A 4 1.30 3.67 -6.82
C LYS A 4 0.21 4.37 -7.65
N ASP A 5 -0.40 3.66 -8.60
CA ASP A 5 -1.37 4.24 -9.52
C ASP A 5 -2.67 4.56 -8.77
N THR A 6 -3.08 3.67 -7.86
CA THR A 6 -4.26 3.84 -7.02
C THR A 6 -4.10 5.03 -6.06
N ILE A 7 -2.91 5.23 -5.49
CA ILE A 7 -2.60 6.42 -4.67
C ILE A 7 -2.70 7.70 -5.51
N ALA A 8 -2.03 7.74 -6.67
CA ALA A 8 -2.06 8.90 -7.56
C ALA A 8 -3.48 9.23 -8.03
N GLU A 9 -4.25 8.20 -8.36
CA GLU A 9 -5.64 8.31 -8.77
C GLU A 9 -6.55 8.85 -7.66
N GLY A 10 -6.37 8.34 -6.43
CA GLY A 10 -7.06 8.83 -5.24
C GLY A 10 -6.72 10.28 -4.93
N TYR A 11 -5.44 10.66 -5.05
CA TYR A 11 -5.00 12.03 -4.87
C TYR A 11 -5.63 12.98 -5.91
N GLY A 12 -5.81 12.52 -7.16
CA GLY A 12 -6.57 13.26 -8.18
C GLY A 12 -8.01 13.59 -7.75
N ARG A 13 -8.60 12.77 -6.88
CA ARG A 13 -9.97 12.89 -6.37
C ARG A 13 -10.05 13.38 -4.91
N ARG A 14 -8.94 13.87 -4.37
CA ARG A 14 -8.79 14.32 -2.96
C ARG A 14 -9.75 15.43 -2.50
N LYS A 15 -10.52 16.03 -3.42
CA LYS A 15 -11.61 16.97 -3.09
C LYS A 15 -12.69 16.27 -2.26
N TYR A 16 -13.06 15.05 -2.64
CA TYR A 16 -14.01 14.23 -1.90
C TYR A 16 -13.26 13.30 -0.96
N LYS A 17 -13.19 13.69 0.33
CA LYS A 17 -12.40 12.98 1.34
C LYS A 17 -12.69 11.47 1.41
N GLN A 18 -13.95 11.08 1.36
CA GLN A 18 -14.35 9.67 1.41
C GLN A 18 -13.89 8.88 0.19
N GLU A 19 -13.92 9.51 -0.99
CA GLU A 19 -13.38 8.89 -2.19
C GLU A 19 -11.87 8.72 -2.07
N TYR A 20 -11.16 9.73 -1.56
CA TYR A 20 -9.71 9.61 -1.35
C TYR A 20 -9.35 8.48 -0.37
N ILE A 21 -10.06 8.40 0.76
CA ILE A 21 -9.93 7.31 1.73
C ILE A 21 -10.14 5.96 1.05
N ARG A 22 -11.19 5.80 0.24
CA ARG A 22 -11.46 4.56 -0.50
C ARG A 22 -10.28 4.14 -1.38
N TYR A 23 -9.67 5.06 -2.12
CA TYR A 23 -8.49 4.75 -2.95
C TYR A 23 -7.27 4.38 -2.11
N LEU A 24 -7.02 5.06 -0.99
CA LEU A 24 -5.93 4.70 -0.08
C LEU A 24 -6.14 3.31 0.54
N THR A 25 -7.38 2.95 0.87
CA THR A 25 -7.74 1.59 1.31
C THR A 25 -7.45 0.54 0.24
N PHE A 26 -7.79 0.82 -1.02
CA PHE A 26 -7.45 -0.08 -2.14
C PHE A 26 -5.94 -0.21 -2.36
N ALA A 27 -5.19 0.90 -2.24
CA ALA A 27 -3.74 0.86 -2.34
C ALA A 27 -3.11 0.02 -1.21
N LYS A 28 -3.62 0.15 0.02
CA LYS A 28 -3.18 -0.67 1.16
C LYS A 28 -3.49 -2.15 0.92
N ALA A 29 -4.70 -2.48 0.47
CA ALA A 29 -5.09 -3.87 0.21
C ALA A 29 -4.19 -4.52 -0.86
N SER A 30 -3.88 -3.81 -1.95
CA SER A 30 -2.95 -4.31 -2.99
C SER A 30 -1.50 -4.46 -2.47
N CYS A 31 -1.08 -3.61 -1.54
CA CYS A 31 0.22 -3.73 -0.87
C CYS A 31 0.27 -4.99 0.01
N ASP A 32 -0.79 -5.25 0.78
CA ASP A 32 -0.91 -6.42 1.65
C ASP A 32 -0.99 -7.72 0.82
N GLU A 33 -1.67 -7.70 -0.33
CA GLU A 33 -1.68 -8.82 -1.28
C GLU A 33 -0.27 -9.12 -1.83
N THR A 34 0.49 -8.08 -2.19
CA THR A 34 1.87 -8.24 -2.67
C THR A 34 2.80 -8.78 -1.58
N HIS A 35 2.62 -8.37 -0.32
CA HIS A 35 3.32 -8.96 0.82
C HIS A 35 3.07 -10.47 0.90
N ASN A 36 1.81 -10.90 0.83
CA ASN A 36 1.47 -12.33 0.87
C ASN A 36 2.09 -13.12 -0.29
N HIS A 37 2.16 -12.51 -1.49
CA HIS A 37 2.85 -13.12 -2.62
C HIS A 37 4.37 -13.26 -2.38
N LEU A 38 5.02 -12.24 -1.82
CA LEU A 38 6.45 -12.31 -1.47
C LEU A 38 6.73 -13.37 -0.41
N ASP A 39 5.87 -13.48 0.61
CA ASP A 39 5.95 -14.52 1.63
C ASP A 39 5.87 -15.93 1.02
N MET A 40 4.99 -16.13 0.03
CA MET A 40 4.90 -17.38 -0.70
C MET A 40 6.17 -17.65 -1.52
N LEU A 41 6.68 -16.64 -2.24
CA LEU A 41 7.89 -16.76 -3.06
C LEU A 41 9.13 -17.09 -2.22
N ILE A 42 9.30 -16.49 -1.03
CA ILE A 42 10.41 -16.81 -0.12
C ILE A 42 10.38 -18.29 0.29
N ARG A 43 9.19 -18.86 0.50
CA ARG A 43 9.03 -20.27 0.89
C ARG A 43 9.24 -21.22 -0.28
N THR A 44 8.83 -20.84 -1.48
CA THR A 44 8.92 -21.69 -2.68
C THR A 44 10.28 -21.62 -3.37
N TYR A 45 10.96 -20.48 -3.29
CA TYR A 45 12.23 -20.21 -3.96
C TYR A 45 13.25 -19.59 -2.97
N PRO A 46 13.65 -20.33 -1.93
CA PRO A 46 14.53 -19.81 -0.87
C PRO A 46 15.94 -19.43 -1.35
N GLU A 47 16.36 -19.90 -2.52
CA GLU A 47 17.63 -19.56 -3.16
C GLU A 47 17.68 -18.11 -3.68
N VAL A 48 16.52 -17.50 -3.92
CA VAL A 48 16.40 -16.12 -4.42
C VAL A 48 16.47 -15.15 -3.23
N LYS A 49 17.59 -14.45 -3.11
CA LYS A 49 17.93 -13.62 -1.93
C LYS A 49 17.27 -12.24 -1.95
N GLU A 50 16.68 -11.85 -3.07
CA GLU A 50 16.05 -10.55 -3.28
C GLU A 50 14.65 -10.46 -2.65
N PHE A 51 13.94 -11.60 -2.51
CA PHE A 51 12.57 -11.58 -1.99
C PHE A 51 12.45 -11.09 -0.53
N PRO A 52 13.34 -11.47 0.41
CA PRO A 52 13.32 -10.91 1.76
C PRO A 52 13.51 -9.39 1.80
N GLU A 53 14.41 -8.83 0.97
CA GLU A 53 14.62 -7.38 0.89
C GLU A 53 13.39 -6.64 0.34
N LEU A 54 12.75 -7.23 -0.68
CA LEU A 54 11.49 -6.72 -1.22
C LEU A 54 10.36 -6.79 -0.19
N LEU A 55 10.27 -7.88 0.59
CA LEU A 55 9.27 -8.04 1.64
C LEU A 55 9.39 -6.92 2.69
N GLU A 56 10.59 -6.65 3.18
CA GLU A 56 10.84 -5.55 4.14
C GLU A 56 10.47 -4.17 3.56
N SER A 57 10.75 -3.97 2.27
CA SER A 57 10.34 -2.76 1.55
C SER A 57 8.82 -2.61 1.48
N TYR A 58 8.09 -3.70 1.23
CA TYR A 58 6.62 -3.70 1.20
C TYR A 58 5.98 -3.58 2.59
N ILE A 59 6.59 -4.15 3.64
CA ILE A 59 6.19 -3.92 5.03
C ILE A 59 6.30 -2.43 5.38
N THR A 60 7.43 -1.81 5.02
CA THR A 60 7.65 -0.37 5.21
C THR A 60 6.65 0.47 4.42
N LEU A 61 6.37 0.10 3.17
CA LEU A 61 5.38 0.78 2.34
C LEU A 61 3.97 0.69 2.94
N GLY A 62 3.54 -0.50 3.38
CA GLY A 62 2.24 -0.71 4.04
C GLY A 62 2.07 0.14 5.29
N LYS A 63 3.11 0.22 6.14
CA LYS A 63 3.13 1.12 7.32
C LYS A 63 2.96 2.58 6.93
N LYS A 64 3.67 3.05 5.89
CA LYS A 64 3.57 4.43 5.38
C LYS A 64 2.17 4.74 4.85
N ILE A 65 1.59 3.85 4.04
CA ILE A 65 0.23 4.02 3.52
C ILE A 65 -0.78 4.09 4.66
N ASN A 66 -0.67 3.21 5.66
CA ASN A 66 -1.56 3.20 6.82
C ASN A 66 -1.47 4.49 7.64
N ASN A 67 -0.25 4.96 7.94
CA ASN A 67 -0.06 6.22 8.66
C ASN A 67 -0.64 7.41 7.90
N TYR A 68 -0.45 7.41 6.58
CA TYR A 68 -0.99 8.47 5.72
C TYR A 68 -2.52 8.41 5.62
N LEU A 69 -3.12 7.22 5.52
CA LEU A 69 -4.57 7.03 5.58
C LEU A 69 -5.16 7.59 6.87
N GLN A 70 -4.58 7.24 8.03
CA GLN A 70 -5.01 7.78 9.33
C GLN A 70 -4.89 9.31 9.40
N TYR A 71 -3.82 9.87 8.82
CA TYR A 71 -3.68 11.32 8.70
C TYR A 71 -4.81 11.91 7.85
N VAL A 72 -5.14 11.30 6.71
CA VAL A 72 -6.19 11.78 5.81
C VAL A 72 -7.55 11.75 6.52
N GLU A 73 -7.89 10.64 7.18
CA GLU A 73 -9.10 10.50 7.98
C GLU A 73 -9.22 11.61 9.04
N LYS A 74 -8.13 11.91 9.76
CA LYS A 74 -8.13 12.83 10.89
C LYS A 74 -7.94 14.30 10.51
N ASN A 75 -7.29 14.64 9.41
CA ASN A 75 -6.83 16.02 9.18
C ASN A 75 -7.17 16.56 7.79
N TRP A 76 -7.49 15.71 6.81
CA TRP A 76 -7.72 16.18 5.44
C TRP A 76 -9.02 16.95 5.31
N ASN A 77 -8.94 18.14 4.70
CA ASN A 77 -10.06 19.05 4.43
C ASN A 77 -10.97 19.27 5.66
N LYS A 78 -10.36 19.37 6.84
CA LYS A 78 -11.02 19.88 8.04
C LYS A 78 -10.99 21.40 8.07
#